data_AF-A0A7X6TMX1-F1
#
_entry.id   AF-A0A7X6TMX1-F1
#
_cell.length_a   1.000
_cell.length_b   1.000
_cell.length_c   1.000
_cell.angle_alpha   90.00
_cell.angle_beta   90.00
_cell.angle_gamma   90.00
#
_symmetry.space_group_name_H-M   'P 1'
#
loop_
_entity.id
_entity.type
_entity.pdbx_description
1 polymer ?
#
loop_
_entity_poly.entity_id
_entity_poly.type
_entity_poly.pdbx_seq_one_letter_code
_entity_poly.pdbx_strand_id
1 'polypeptide(L)'
;MVILRLPFAPVVASVVGVTALIPTIGAYIGNFVGVVLILTDSPVKALIFFIFLIVLQQIEGNLIYPKIVGTRVGLPTYWVLIAVILGGGFGGVFGILIAVPIVATIYYLVKESVEARIRKKPHDGIDKIMEEARKSLYKRDEQSDGQLAESTVDDEAVASTADEAVESAVDEAVESAADENDEDDEEYEMKALKDEEQDS
;
A
#
# COMPACT_ATOMS: atom_id res chain seq x y z
N MET A 1 -38.95 8.42 3.62
CA MET A 1 -39.55 8.15 2.30
C MET A 1 -41.09 8.12 2.33
N VAL A 2 -41.74 7.35 3.22
CA VAL A 2 -43.21 7.30 3.32
C VAL A 2 -43.85 8.65 3.68
N ILE A 3 -43.19 9.42 4.56
CA ILE A 3 -43.65 10.77 4.97
C ILE A 3 -43.43 11.85 3.90
N LEU A 4 -42.50 11.64 2.96
CA LEU A 4 -42.14 12.64 1.94
C LEU A 4 -42.82 12.40 0.58
N ARG A 5 -43.67 11.37 0.45
CA ARG A 5 -44.40 10.98 -0.80
C ARG A 5 -43.53 10.98 -2.07
N LEU A 6 -42.26 10.60 -1.96
CA LEU A 6 -41.39 10.53 -3.13
C LEU A 6 -41.73 9.27 -3.95
N PRO A 7 -41.96 9.40 -5.28
CA PRO A 7 -42.18 8.26 -6.15
C PRO A 7 -40.91 7.38 -6.20
N PHE A 8 -41.08 6.08 -6.46
CA PHE A 8 -39.99 5.09 -6.53
C PHE A 8 -39.23 4.80 -5.22
N ALA A 9 -39.74 5.24 -4.07
CA ALA A 9 -39.17 4.96 -2.76
C ALA A 9 -38.79 3.48 -2.51
N PRO A 10 -39.60 2.47 -2.88
CA PRO A 10 -39.22 1.06 -2.68
C PRO A 10 -38.01 0.65 -3.52
N VAL A 11 -37.93 1.14 -4.76
CA VAL A 11 -36.85 0.84 -5.70
C VAL A 11 -35.55 1.50 -5.24
N VAL A 12 -35.61 2.78 -4.87
CA VAL A 12 -34.44 3.50 -4.35
C VAL A 12 -33.95 2.87 -3.04
N ALA A 13 -34.86 2.51 -2.13
CA ALA A 13 -34.51 1.89 -0.86
C ALA A 13 -33.87 0.50 -1.03
N SER A 14 -34.32 -0.29 -2.01
CA SER A 14 -33.74 -1.61 -2.29
C SER A 14 -32.37 -1.51 -2.95
N VAL A 15 -32.20 -0.60 -3.92
CA VAL A 15 -30.88 -0.33 -4.51
C VAL A 15 -29.91 0.18 -3.45
N VAL A 16 -30.28 1.21 -2.67
CA VAL A 16 -29.44 1.74 -1.60
C VAL A 16 -29.15 0.67 -0.54
N GLY A 17 -30.13 -0.16 -0.17
CA GLY A 17 -29.97 -1.25 0.78
C GLY A 17 -28.97 -2.31 0.32
N VAL A 18 -29.02 -2.72 -0.96
CA VAL A 18 -28.04 -3.65 -1.54
C VAL A 18 -26.66 -2.99 -1.63
N THR A 19 -26.61 -1.73 -2.05
CA THR A 19 -25.33 -1.03 -2.23
C THR A 19 -24.65 -0.72 -0.89
N ALA A 20 -25.42 -0.54 0.19
CA ALA A 20 -24.92 -0.34 1.54
C ALA A 20 -24.22 -1.57 2.14
N LEU A 21 -24.38 -2.75 1.54
CA LEU A 21 -23.63 -3.96 1.94
C LEU A 21 -22.15 -3.87 1.57
N ILE A 22 -21.76 -2.98 0.66
CA ILE A 22 -20.36 -2.79 0.26
C ILE A 22 -19.80 -1.59 1.04
N PRO A 23 -18.98 -1.82 2.08
CA PRO A 23 -18.42 -0.75 2.89
C PRO A 23 -17.63 0.22 2.02
N THR A 24 -17.66 1.52 2.36
CA THR A 24 -17.03 2.62 1.58
C THR A 24 -17.62 2.86 0.19
N ILE A 25 -17.73 1.83 -0.67
CA ILE A 25 -18.24 1.97 -2.05
C ILE A 25 -19.72 2.40 -2.07
N GLY A 26 -20.53 1.88 -1.15
CA GLY A 26 -21.95 2.23 -1.07
C GLY A 26 -22.22 3.72 -0.86
N ALA A 27 -21.37 4.40 -0.08
CA ALA A 27 -21.48 5.85 0.12
C ALA A 27 -21.20 6.63 -1.18
N TYR A 28 -20.17 6.24 -1.93
CA TYR A 28 -19.85 6.87 -3.22
C TYR A 28 -20.95 6.65 -4.26
N ILE A 29 -21.47 5.43 -4.39
CA ILE A 29 -22.56 5.14 -5.32
C ILE A 29 -23.83 5.89 -4.91
N GLY A 30 -24.17 5.90 -3.61
CA GLY A 30 -25.33 6.64 -3.11
C GLY A 30 -25.23 8.14 -3.38
N ASN A 31 -24.05 8.73 -3.15
CA ASN A 31 -23.75 10.12 -3.48
C ASN A 31 -23.91 10.41 -4.97
N PHE A 32 -23.34 9.55 -5.83
CA PHE A 32 -23.44 9.68 -7.28
C PHE A 32 -24.89 9.63 -7.76
N VAL A 33 -25.65 8.62 -7.33
CA VAL A 33 -27.08 8.50 -7.65
C VAL A 33 -27.86 9.71 -7.16
N GLY A 34 -27.57 10.21 -5.95
CA GLY A 34 -28.20 11.41 -5.40
C GLY A 34 -27.95 12.66 -6.25
N VAL A 35 -26.73 12.87 -6.72
CA VAL A 35 -26.37 13.99 -7.61
C VAL A 35 -27.11 13.89 -8.94
N VAL A 36 -27.12 12.71 -9.58
CA VAL A 36 -27.82 12.48 -10.85
C VAL A 36 -29.33 12.72 -10.72
N LEU A 37 -29.92 12.33 -9.60
CA LEU A 37 -31.34 12.49 -9.35
C LEU A 37 -31.73 13.97 -9.15
N ILE A 38 -30.92 14.74 -8.42
CA ILE A 38 -31.14 16.18 -8.24
C ILE A 38 -30.86 16.95 -9.54
N LEU A 39 -29.91 16.47 -10.36
CA LEU A 39 -29.62 17.05 -11.67
C LEU A 39 -30.85 17.03 -12.60
N THR A 40 -31.74 16.05 -12.40
CA THR A 40 -32.99 15.93 -13.17
C THR A 40 -34.04 16.98 -12.75
N ASP A 41 -34.02 17.44 -11.50
CA ASP A 41 -34.90 18.53 -11.00
C ASP A 41 -34.34 19.91 -11.34
N SER A 42 -33.07 20.17 -10.98
CA SER A 42 -32.45 21.47 -11.18
C SER A 42 -30.92 21.38 -11.24
N PRO A 43 -30.29 21.79 -12.36
CA PRO A 43 -28.83 21.74 -12.50
C PRO A 43 -28.09 22.56 -11.46
N VAL A 44 -28.65 23.72 -11.08
CA VAL A 44 -28.04 24.63 -10.10
C VAL A 44 -28.04 24.00 -8.71
N LYS A 45 -29.15 23.36 -8.29
CA LYS A 45 -29.21 22.66 -7.01
C LYS A 45 -28.28 21.45 -6.98
N ALA A 46 -28.16 20.72 -8.09
CA ALA A 46 -27.27 19.57 -8.20
C ALA A 46 -25.81 19.97 -8.03
N LEU A 47 -25.39 21.10 -8.62
CA LEU A 47 -24.04 21.63 -8.46
C LEU A 47 -23.73 22.01 -7.01
N ILE A 48 -24.67 22.71 -6.35
CA ILE A 48 -24.52 23.07 -4.92
C ILE A 48 -24.43 21.81 -4.06
N PHE A 49 -25.29 20.82 -4.31
CA PHE A 49 -25.27 19.56 -3.59
C PHE A 49 -23.98 18.77 -3.83
N PHE A 50 -23.47 18.75 -5.06
CA PHE A 50 -22.21 18.09 -5.39
C PHE A 50 -21.02 18.73 -4.68
N ILE A 51 -20.92 20.07 -4.67
CA ILE A 51 -19.89 20.79 -3.92
C ILE A 51 -19.99 20.48 -2.43
N PHE A 52 -21.20 20.49 -1.88
CA PHE A 52 -21.44 20.11 -0.48
C PHE A 52 -20.95 18.68 -0.19
N LEU A 53 -21.24 17.71 -1.06
CA LEU A 53 -20.78 16.33 -0.89
C LEU A 53 -19.26 16.21 -0.95
N ILE A 54 -18.59 16.96 -1.83
CA ILE A 54 -17.12 16.98 -1.85
C ILE A 54 -16.57 17.50 -0.52
N VAL A 55 -17.09 18.62 -0.03
CA VAL A 55 -16.66 19.21 1.26
C VAL A 55 -16.92 18.23 2.39
N LEU A 56 -18.11 17.61 2.42
CA LEU A 56 -18.47 16.60 3.42
C LEU A 56 -17.50 15.41 3.38
N GLN A 57 -17.17 14.89 2.19
CA GLN A 57 -16.26 13.76 2.06
C GLN A 57 -14.82 14.09 2.45
N GLN A 58 -14.35 15.30 2.17
CA GLN A 58 -13.04 15.76 2.65
C GLN A 58 -13.01 15.84 4.19
N ILE A 59 -14.08 16.35 4.80
CA ILE A 59 -14.22 16.44 6.26
C ILE A 59 -14.30 15.02 6.87
N GLU A 60 -15.07 14.13 6.26
CA GLU A 60 -15.14 12.72 6.68
C GLU A 60 -13.79 12.03 6.63
N GLY A 61 -13.12 12.07 5.48
CA GLY A 61 -11.85 11.38 5.25
C GLY A 61 -10.71 11.93 6.09
N ASN A 62 -10.58 13.26 6.20
CA ASN A 62 -9.39 13.88 6.79
C ASN A 62 -9.54 14.19 8.29
N LEU A 63 -10.76 14.43 8.80
CA LEU A 63 -10.95 14.87 10.18
C LEU A 63 -11.74 13.88 11.03
N ILE A 64 -12.89 13.41 10.52
CA ILE A 64 -13.75 12.52 11.28
C ILE A 64 -13.15 11.12 11.34
N TYR A 65 -12.71 10.56 10.21
CA TYR A 65 -12.22 9.19 10.15
C TYR A 65 -11.05 8.97 11.12
N PRO A 66 -9.97 9.79 11.12
CA PRO A 66 -8.85 9.59 12.05
C PRO A 66 -9.25 9.74 13.52
N LYS A 67 -10.20 10.62 13.82
CA LYS A 67 -10.66 10.89 15.19
C LYS A 67 -11.57 9.80 15.75
N ILE A 68 -12.35 9.13 14.89
CA ILE A 68 -13.23 8.02 15.32
C ILE A 68 -12.45 6.71 15.40
N VAL A 69 -11.72 6.34 14.33
CA VAL A 69 -11.10 5.01 14.25
C VAL A 69 -9.75 4.93 14.97
N GLY A 70 -9.13 6.07 15.28
CA GLY A 70 -7.79 6.13 15.86
C GLY A 70 -6.72 5.52 14.93
N THR A 71 -5.44 5.70 15.28
CA THR A 71 -4.29 5.31 14.44
C THR A 71 -4.11 3.78 14.25
N ARG A 72 -5.02 2.92 14.72
CA ARG A 72 -4.65 1.50 14.99
C ARG A 72 -5.65 0.40 14.62
N VAL A 73 -6.81 0.68 14.03
CA VAL A 73 -7.70 -0.46 13.69
C VAL A 73 -7.14 -1.24 12.50
N GLY A 74 -6.59 -0.55 11.49
CA GLY A 74 -5.80 -1.16 10.40
C GLY A 74 -6.44 -2.39 9.74
N LEU A 75 -7.75 -2.57 9.91
CA LEU A 75 -8.48 -3.76 9.52
C LEU A 75 -8.73 -3.64 8.02
N PRO A 76 -8.16 -4.53 7.20
CA PRO A 76 -8.36 -4.46 5.77
C PRO A 76 -9.85 -4.59 5.42
N THR A 77 -10.32 -3.77 4.48
CA THR A 77 -11.74 -3.70 4.09
C THR A 77 -12.31 -5.06 3.69
N TYR A 78 -11.50 -5.94 3.11
CA TYR A 78 -11.94 -7.29 2.72
C TYR A 78 -12.35 -8.16 3.92
N TRP A 79 -11.74 -7.99 5.10
CA TRP A 79 -12.18 -8.71 6.31
C TRP A 79 -13.56 -8.25 6.77
N VAL A 80 -13.84 -6.95 6.68
CA VAL A 80 -15.17 -6.40 6.97
C VAL A 80 -16.19 -6.95 5.98
N LEU A 81 -15.84 -7.03 4.69
CA LEU A 81 -16.72 -7.59 3.66
C LEU A 81 -17.05 -9.07 3.94
N ILE A 82 -16.06 -9.89 4.30
CA ILE A 82 -16.26 -11.29 4.69
C ILE A 82 -17.19 -11.37 5.91
N ALA A 83 -16.97 -10.52 6.92
CA ALA A 83 -17.83 -10.46 8.10
C ALA A 83 -19.29 -10.09 7.76
N VAL A 84 -19.50 -9.17 6.83
CA VAL A 84 -20.83 -8.76 6.37
C VAL A 84 -21.52 -9.89 5.61
N ILE A 85 -20.81 -10.58 4.71
CA ILE A 85 -21.37 -11.69 3.92
C ILE A 85 -21.76 -12.85 4.84
N LEU A 86 -20.86 -13.25 5.74
CA LEU A 86 -21.11 -14.33 6.69
C LEU A 86 -22.20 -13.91 7.70
N GLY A 87 -22.05 -12.76 8.35
CA GLY A 87 -23.03 -12.25 9.32
C GLY A 87 -24.42 -12.06 8.71
N GLY A 88 -24.48 -11.53 7.49
CA GLY A 88 -25.71 -11.38 6.72
C GLY A 88 -26.39 -12.71 6.44
N GLY A 89 -25.62 -13.74 6.09
CA GLY A 89 -26.13 -15.09 5.86
C GLY A 89 -26.69 -15.78 7.12
N PHE A 90 -26.10 -15.53 8.29
CA PHE A 90 -26.52 -16.17 9.55
C PHE A 90 -27.72 -15.51 10.23
N GLY A 91 -27.84 -14.19 10.14
CA GLY A 91 -28.86 -13.44 10.91
C GLY A 91 -29.31 -12.13 10.27
N GLY A 92 -29.09 -11.96 8.96
CA GLY A 92 -29.39 -10.72 8.27
C GLY A 92 -28.66 -9.52 8.89
N VAL A 93 -29.38 -8.41 9.07
CA VAL A 93 -28.82 -7.17 9.61
C VAL A 93 -28.25 -7.36 11.03
N PHE A 94 -28.91 -8.15 11.88
CA PHE A 94 -28.44 -8.42 13.23
C PHE A 94 -27.15 -9.26 13.23
N GLY A 95 -27.06 -10.22 12.31
CA GLY A 95 -25.85 -11.02 12.16
C GLY A 95 -24.65 -10.19 11.68
N ILE A 96 -24.86 -9.22 10.78
CA ILE A 96 -23.81 -8.27 10.37
C ILE A 96 -23.30 -7.45 11.56
N LEU A 97 -24.22 -6.91 12.37
CA LEU A 97 -23.89 -6.05 13.51
C LEU A 97 -23.00 -6.75 14.54
N ILE A 98 -23.17 -8.06 14.69
CA ILE A 98 -22.37 -8.89 15.60
C ILE A 98 -21.11 -9.43 14.91
N ALA A 99 -21.18 -9.82 13.64
CA ALA A 99 -20.05 -10.42 12.92
C ALA A 99 -18.89 -9.45 12.73
N VAL A 100 -19.17 -8.19 12.37
CA VAL A 100 -18.12 -7.17 12.14
C VAL A 100 -17.20 -6.97 13.35
N PRO A 101 -17.69 -6.68 14.57
CA PRO A 101 -16.82 -6.52 15.74
C PRO A 101 -16.11 -7.81 16.14
N ILE A 102 -16.71 -8.99 15.94
CA ILE A 102 -16.05 -10.28 16.20
C ILE A 102 -14.84 -10.46 15.29
N VAL A 103 -15.02 -10.30 13.97
CA VAL A 103 -13.94 -10.44 12.99
C VAL A 103 -12.85 -9.41 13.24
N ALA A 104 -13.22 -8.16 13.54
CA ALA A 104 -12.27 -7.11 13.90
C ALA A 104 -11.43 -7.49 15.13
N THR A 105 -12.05 -8.07 16.16
CA THR A 105 -11.37 -8.51 17.38
C THR A 105 -10.41 -9.66 17.09
N ILE A 106 -10.84 -10.67 16.32
CA ILE A 106 -10.00 -11.81 15.94
C ILE A 106 -8.79 -11.34 15.13
N TYR A 107 -9.01 -10.49 14.12
CA TYR A 107 -7.94 -9.93 13.30
C TYR A 107 -6.91 -9.20 14.16
N TYR A 108 -7.38 -8.36 15.09
CA TYR A 108 -6.50 -7.61 15.97
C TYR A 108 -5.63 -8.53 16.85
N LEU A 109 -6.23 -9.57 17.46
CA LEU A 109 -5.50 -10.54 18.28
C LEU A 109 -4.44 -11.32 17.49
N VAL A 110 -4.78 -11.72 16.26
CA VAL A 110 -3.84 -12.44 15.38
C VAL A 110 -2.71 -11.51 14.96
N LYS A 111 -3.03 -10.29 14.53
CA LYS A 111 -2.05 -9.29 14.13
C LYS A 111 -1.06 -8.99 15.27
N GLU A 112 -1.57 -8.76 16.48
CA GLU A 112 -0.76 -8.52 17.67
C GLU A 112 0.14 -9.73 17.99
N SER A 113 -0.38 -10.95 17.86
CA SER A 113 0.38 -12.19 18.08
C SER A 113 1.50 -12.38 17.05
N VAL A 114 1.24 -12.06 15.78
CA VAL A 114 2.24 -12.16 14.70
C VAL A 114 3.32 -11.11 14.89
N GLU A 115 2.96 -9.86 15.15
CA GLU A 115 3.92 -8.79 15.41
C GLU A 115 4.78 -9.06 16.65
N ALA A 116 4.20 -9.66 17.70
CA ALA A 116 4.96 -10.09 18.89
C ALA A 116 5.98 -11.18 18.58
N ARG A 117 5.72 -12.06 17.60
CA ARG A 117 6.67 -13.09 17.14
C ARG A 117 7.76 -12.52 16.24
N ILE A 118 7.42 -11.58 15.36
CA ILE A 118 8.39 -10.92 14.46
C ILE A 118 9.39 -10.09 15.26
N ARG A 119 8.95 -9.34 16.29
CA ARG A 119 9.85 -8.57 17.18
C ARG A 119 10.87 -9.42 17.96
N LYS A 120 10.66 -10.73 18.11
CA LYS A 120 11.57 -11.63 18.85
C LYS A 120 12.74 -12.16 18.01
N LYS A 121 12.75 -11.93 16.70
CA LYS A 121 13.97 -12.03 15.90
C LYS A 121 14.50 -10.60 15.73
N PRO A 122 15.38 -10.10 16.61
CA PRO A 122 16.21 -8.97 16.25
C PRO A 122 16.87 -9.27 14.90
N HIS A 123 17.20 -8.22 14.17
CA HIS A 123 17.93 -8.30 12.91
C HIS A 123 19.37 -8.80 13.16
N ASP A 124 19.54 -9.96 13.79
CA ASP A 124 20.82 -10.58 14.17
C ASP A 124 21.75 -10.75 12.97
N GLY A 125 21.22 -10.79 11.75
CA GLY A 125 22.02 -10.80 10.52
C GLY A 125 22.55 -9.41 10.15
N ILE A 126 21.70 -8.38 10.17
CA ILE A 126 22.10 -7.02 9.76
C ILE A 126 22.97 -6.37 10.85
N ASP A 127 22.65 -6.58 12.13
CA ASP A 127 23.44 -6.05 13.23
C ASP A 127 24.86 -6.64 13.25
N LYS A 128 25.02 -7.94 12.91
CA LYS A 128 26.32 -8.59 12.77
C LYS A 128 27.09 -8.09 11.56
N ILE A 129 26.44 -7.97 10.40
CA ILE A 129 27.07 -7.43 9.18
C ILE A 129 27.50 -5.98 9.39
N MET A 130 26.67 -5.16 10.05
CA MET A 130 26.98 -3.77 10.38
C MET A 130 28.12 -3.67 11.41
N GLU A 131 28.19 -4.59 12.38
CA GLU A 131 29.30 -4.65 13.33
C GLU A 131 30.62 -5.06 12.66
N GLU A 132 30.55 -6.01 11.72
CA GLU A 132 31.70 -6.51 10.96
C GLU A 132 32.21 -5.46 9.97
N ALA A 133 31.30 -4.77 9.27
CA ALA A 133 31.61 -3.61 8.42
C ALA A 133 32.16 -2.43 9.24
N ARG A 134 31.66 -2.18 10.45
CA ARG A 134 32.21 -1.13 11.33
C ARG A 134 33.63 -1.45 11.78
N LYS A 135 33.92 -2.73 12.06
CA LYS A 135 35.28 -3.19 12.42
C LYS A 135 36.26 -3.04 11.25
N SER A 136 35.83 -3.32 10.02
CA SER A 136 36.69 -3.14 8.84
C SER A 136 36.97 -1.67 8.53
N LEU A 137 36.00 -0.77 8.78
CA LEU A 137 36.20 0.68 8.65
C LEU A 137 37.17 1.24 9.70
N TYR A 138 37.05 0.83 10.98
CA TYR A 138 37.98 1.26 12.03
C TYR A 138 39.43 0.82 11.75
N LYS A 139 39.61 -0.37 11.17
CA LYS A 139 40.93 -0.90 10.79
C LYS A 139 41.55 -0.15 9.59
N ARG A 140 40.71 0.47 8.77
CA ARG A 140 41.12 1.22 7.58
C ARG A 140 41.64 2.62 7.95
N ASP A 141 41.05 3.25 8.97
CA ASP A 141 41.51 4.54 9.48
C ASP A 141 42.88 4.42 10.19
N GLU A 142 43.13 3.33 10.94
CA GLU A 142 44.44 3.05 11.54
C GLU A 142 45.56 2.84 10.49
N GLN A 143 45.23 2.37 9.28
CA GLN A 143 46.20 2.23 8.18
C GLN A 143 46.38 3.52 7.36
N SER A 144 45.39 4.42 7.36
CA SER A 144 45.42 5.64 6.54
C SER A 144 46.10 6.83 7.23
N ASP A 145 46.12 6.89 8.57
CA ASP A 145 46.82 7.96 9.32
C ASP A 145 48.36 7.84 9.26
N GLY A 146 48.89 6.73 8.71
CA GLY A 146 50.33 6.52 8.56
C GLY A 146 50.97 7.14 7.31
N GLN A 147 50.19 7.73 6.39
CA GLN A 147 50.70 8.13 5.07
C GLN A 147 50.28 9.53 4.60
N LEU A 148 49.91 10.43 5.51
CA LEU A 148 49.68 11.87 5.23
C LEU A 148 50.86 12.77 5.63
N ALA A 149 52.07 12.22 5.66
CA ALA A 149 53.29 12.97 5.89
C ALA A 149 54.24 12.91 4.68
N GLU A 150 53.77 13.07 3.44
CA GLU A 150 54.62 13.66 2.40
C GLU A 150 53.86 14.20 1.18
N SER A 151 54.15 15.48 0.89
CA SER A 151 53.93 16.23 -0.36
C SER A 151 52.51 16.70 -0.72
N THR A 152 52.34 18.00 -0.54
CA THR A 152 51.54 18.95 -1.32
C THR A 152 51.71 18.78 -2.84
N VAL A 153 50.66 19.07 -3.64
CA VAL A 153 50.63 20.04 -4.78
C VAL A 153 49.44 19.78 -5.75
N ASP A 154 48.71 20.87 -6.07
CA ASP A 154 47.82 21.20 -7.21
C ASP A 154 46.40 20.57 -7.37
N ASP A 155 45.38 21.33 -6.95
CA ASP A 155 43.93 21.06 -7.02
C ASP A 155 43.29 21.07 -8.44
N GLU A 156 44.03 21.43 -9.50
CA GLU A 156 43.43 21.68 -10.83
C GLU A 156 43.48 20.47 -11.77
N ALA A 157 44.34 19.47 -11.50
CA ALA A 157 44.45 18.25 -12.31
C ALA A 157 43.48 17.13 -11.90
N VAL A 158 42.99 17.15 -10.66
CA VAL A 158 42.17 16.08 -10.07
C VAL A 158 40.74 16.06 -10.62
N ALA A 159 40.21 17.22 -11.03
CA ALA A 159 38.85 17.33 -11.56
C ALA A 159 38.70 16.64 -12.94
N SER A 160 39.73 16.71 -13.80
CA SER A 160 39.70 16.11 -15.13
C SER A 160 39.80 14.58 -15.10
N THR A 161 40.60 14.04 -14.17
CA THR A 161 40.77 12.58 -14.04
C THR A 161 39.59 11.92 -13.33
N ALA A 162 38.88 12.68 -12.48
CA ALA A 162 37.69 12.17 -11.79
C ALA A 162 36.50 12.01 -12.74
N ASP A 163 36.27 12.97 -13.64
CA ASP A 163 35.18 12.87 -14.62
C ASP A 163 35.41 11.71 -15.61
N GLU A 164 36.64 11.52 -16.09
CA GLU A 164 36.98 10.44 -17.05
C GLU A 164 36.90 9.04 -16.40
N ALA A 165 37.27 8.92 -15.12
CA ALA A 165 37.13 7.68 -14.36
C ALA A 165 35.66 7.35 -14.02
N VAL A 166 34.83 8.38 -13.79
CA VAL A 166 33.39 8.20 -13.54
C VAL A 166 32.68 7.79 -14.83
N GLU A 167 33.01 8.38 -15.97
CA GLU A 167 32.42 8.02 -17.26
C GLU A 167 32.78 6.58 -17.67
N SER A 168 34.05 6.19 -17.50
CA SER A 168 34.50 4.80 -17.73
C SER A 168 33.81 3.78 -16.83
N ALA A 169 33.59 4.10 -15.55
CA ALA A 169 32.93 3.19 -14.61
C ALA A 169 31.42 3.07 -14.87
N VAL A 170 30.80 4.13 -15.39
CA VAL A 170 29.39 4.11 -15.80
C VAL A 170 29.21 3.27 -17.06
N ASP A 171 30.09 3.39 -18.05
CA ASP A 171 30.02 2.59 -19.28
C ASP A 171 30.24 1.09 -18.99
N GLU A 172 31.21 0.73 -18.13
CA GLU A 172 31.45 -0.67 -17.73
C GLU A 172 30.26 -1.26 -16.95
N ALA A 173 29.59 -0.47 -16.11
CA ALA A 173 28.39 -0.89 -15.39
C ALA A 173 27.17 -1.05 -16.31
N VAL A 174 27.06 -0.21 -17.35
CA VAL A 174 25.98 -0.31 -18.36
C VAL A 174 26.18 -1.54 -19.25
N GLU A 175 27.41 -1.86 -19.62
CA GLU A 175 27.74 -3.03 -20.44
C GLU A 175 27.59 -4.34 -19.64
N SER A 176 28.03 -4.36 -18.37
CA SER A 176 27.80 -5.49 -17.46
C SER A 176 26.31 -5.79 -17.22
N ALA A 177 25.44 -4.77 -17.19
CA ALA A 177 24.01 -4.96 -17.02
C ALA A 177 23.29 -5.37 -18.32
N ALA A 178 23.93 -5.18 -19.47
CA ALA A 178 23.40 -5.65 -20.76
C ALA A 178 23.68 -7.15 -20.95
N ASP A 179 24.86 -7.64 -20.56
CA ASP A 179 25.21 -9.08 -20.66
C ASP A 179 24.41 -9.97 -19.69
N GLU A 180 24.07 -9.50 -18.48
CA GLU A 180 23.25 -10.28 -17.53
C GLU A 180 21.81 -10.51 -18.02
N ASN A 181 21.24 -9.63 -18.85
CA ASN A 181 19.86 -9.79 -19.33
C ASN A 181 19.71 -10.83 -20.46
N ASP A 182 20.77 -11.12 -21.22
CA ASP A 182 20.73 -12.11 -22.31
C ASP A 182 20.93 -13.55 -21.77
N GLU A 183 21.61 -13.75 -20.62
CA GLU A 183 21.80 -15.08 -20.02
C GLU A 183 20.54 -15.59 -19.27
N ASP A 184 19.74 -14.70 -18.67
CA ASP A 184 18.53 -15.08 -17.94
C ASP A 184 17.43 -15.62 -18.87
N ASP A 185 17.26 -15.03 -20.06
CA ASP A 185 16.20 -15.43 -21.01
C ASP A 185 16.41 -16.86 -21.59
N GLU A 186 17.67 -17.29 -21.80
CA GLU A 186 17.97 -18.66 -22.25
C GLU A 186 17.73 -19.73 -21.16
N GLU A 187 17.96 -19.40 -19.87
CA GLU A 187 17.71 -20.34 -18.77
C GLU A 187 16.20 -20.58 -18.55
N TYR A 188 15.36 -19.58 -18.80
CA TYR A 188 13.90 -19.71 -18.70
C TYR A 188 13.30 -20.52 -19.85
N GLU A 189 13.77 -20.37 -21.10
CA GLU A 189 13.30 -21.18 -22.22
C GLU A 189 13.72 -22.66 -22.10
N MET A 190 14.93 -22.95 -21.63
CA MET A 190 15.38 -24.34 -21.44
C MET A 190 14.68 -25.06 -20.29
N LYS A 191 14.22 -24.34 -19.24
CA LYS A 191 13.39 -24.95 -18.17
C LYS A 191 11.96 -25.25 -18.65
N ALA A 192 11.37 -24.36 -19.46
CA ALA A 192 10.02 -24.56 -19.98
C ALA A 192 9.91 -25.78 -20.91
N LEU A 193 10.91 -26.01 -21.77
CA LEU A 193 10.94 -27.16 -22.68
C LEU A 193 11.13 -28.50 -21.96
N LYS A 194 11.78 -28.50 -20.80
CA LYS A 194 12.07 -29.72 -20.03
C LYS A 194 10.89 -30.22 -19.20
N ASP A 195 9.99 -29.31 -18.83
CA ASP A 195 8.77 -29.66 -18.08
C ASP A 195 7.64 -30.16 -19.00
N GLU A 196 7.61 -29.78 -20.28
CA GLU A 196 6.64 -30.32 -21.27
C GLU A 196 6.93 -31.77 -21.72
N GLU A 197 8.20 -32.21 -21.68
CA GLU A 197 8.58 -33.58 -22.06
C GLU A 197 8.33 -34.61 -20.94
N GLN A 198 7.97 -34.16 -19.74
CA GLN A 198 7.73 -35.02 -18.57
C GLN A 198 6.24 -35.33 -18.30
N ASP A 199 5.31 -34.71 -19.04
CA ASP A 199 3.86 -34.88 -18.87
C ASP A 199 3.12 -35.43 -20.12
N SER A 200 3.85 -36.05 -21.07
CA SER A 200 3.28 -36.83 -22.20
C SER A 200 3.80 -38.27 -22.27
#